data_AF-A0A317KXP3-F1
#
_entry.id   AF-A0A317KXP3-F1
#
_cell.length_a   1.000
_cell.length_b   1.000
_cell.length_c   1.000
_cell.angle_alpha   90.00
_cell.angle_beta   90.00
_cell.angle_gamma   90.00
#
_symmetry.space_group_name_H-M   'P 1'
#
loop_
_entity.id
_entity.type
_entity.pdbx_description
1 polymer ?
#
loop_
_entity_poly.entity_id
_entity_poly.type
_entity_poly.pdbx_seq_one_letter_code
_entity_poly.pdbx_strand_id
1 'polypeptide(L)' 'MDVKITPKGLRVSNCLNQEEVAKHLGISLTQYRRKENGKVRFYADEIYKLSKLYDVPVNIFFTEKVSFGDTYDKNTT' A
#
# COMPACT_ATOMS: atom_id res chain seq x y z
N MET A 1 -16.02 4.46 16.12
CA MET A 1 -15.88 3.85 14.78
C MET A 1 -14.40 3.74 14.51
N ASP A 2 -13.85 2.52 14.42
CA ASP A 2 -12.46 2.32 13.99
C ASP A 2 -12.38 2.58 12.49
N VAL A 3 -12.00 3.79 12.11
CA VAL A 3 -11.81 4.16 10.71
C VAL A 3 -10.53 3.47 10.23
N LYS A 4 -10.70 2.28 9.63
CA LYS A 4 -9.60 1.57 8.98
C LYS A 4 -9.18 2.35 7.73
N ILE A 5 -8.07 3.07 7.81
CA ILE A 5 -7.49 3.75 6.65
C ILE A 5 -6.99 2.67 5.67
N THR A 6 -7.43 2.75 4.43
CA THR A 6 -7.03 1.82 3.35
C THR A 6 -6.41 2.59 2.20
N PRO A 7 -5.54 1.97 1.39
CA PRO A 7 -5.02 2.60 0.17
C PRO A 7 -6.12 3.12 -0.75
N LYS A 8 -7.25 2.40 -0.84
CA LYS A 8 -8.44 2.83 -1.58
C LYS A 8 -9.08 4.09 -0.99
N GLY A 9 -9.23 4.13 0.34
CA GLY A 9 -9.77 5.31 1.03
C GLY A 9 -8.91 6.55 0.81
N LEU A 10 -7.58 6.41 0.91
CA LEU A 10 -6.64 7.49 0.62
C LEU A 10 -6.72 7.96 -0.83
N ARG A 11 -6.74 7.03 -1.78
CA ARG A 11 -6.87 7.36 -3.20
C ARG A 11 -8.15 8.14 -3.50
N VAL A 12 -9.29 7.65 -3.02
CA VAL A 12 -10.60 8.26 -3.31
C VAL A 12 -10.74 9.62 -2.62
N SER A 13 -10.24 9.78 -1.39
CA SER A 13 -10.25 11.07 -0.69
C SER A 13 -9.33 12.12 -1.33
N ASN A 14 -8.32 11.68 -2.08
CA ASN A 14 -7.45 12.55 -2.88
C ASN A 14 -7.96 12.73 -4.33
N CYS A 15 -9.17 12.28 -4.65
CA CYS A 15 -9.77 12.36 -5.98
C CYS A 15 -8.92 11.73 -7.11
N LEU A 16 -8.07 10.76 -6.78
CA LEU A 16 -7.23 10.08 -7.76
C LEU A 16 -7.90 8.80 -8.30
N ASN A 17 -7.67 8.52 -9.57
CA ASN A 17 -8.02 7.24 -10.17
C ASN A 17 -6.88 6.22 -9.99
N GLN A 18 -7.17 4.94 -10.26
CA GLN A 18 -6.20 3.85 -10.04
C GLN A 18 -4.98 3.93 -10.98
N GLU A 19 -5.15 4.51 -12.17
CA GLU A 19 -4.10 4.64 -13.17
C GLU A 19 -3.09 5.73 -12.79
N GLU A 20 -3.56 6.84 -12.24
CA GLU A 20 -2.70 7.93 -11.72
C GLU A 20 -1.79 7.43 -10.60
N VAL A 21 -2.33 6.65 -9.65
CA VAL A 21 -1.52 6.09 -8.56
C VAL A 21 -0.57 5.02 -9.09
N ALA A 22 -1.01 4.15 -10.01
CA ALA A 22 -0.14 3.15 -10.62
C ALA A 22 1.06 3.80 -11.34
N LYS A 23 0.80 4.89 -12.10
CA LYS A 23 1.84 5.68 -12.76
C LYS A 23 2.80 6.32 -11.75
N HIS A 24 2.29 6.88 -10.65
CA HIS A 24 3.13 7.45 -9.59
C HIS A 24 4.04 6.40 -8.93
N LEU A 25 3.54 5.19 -8.75
CA LEU A 25 4.32 4.08 -8.17
C LEU A 25 5.33 3.48 -9.17
N GLY A 26 5.09 3.64 -10.47
CA GLY A 26 5.88 3.01 -11.52
C GLY A 26 5.52 1.53 -11.73
N ILE A 27 4.25 1.17 -11.53
CA ILE A 27 3.75 -0.22 -11.66
C ILE A 27 2.57 -0.29 -12.63
N SER A 28 2.23 -1.50 -13.09
CA SER A 28 1.05 -1.69 -13.95
C SER A 28 -0.26 -1.42 -13.19
N LEU A 29 -1.29 -0.96 -13.91
CA LEU A 29 -2.65 -0.80 -13.35
C LEU A 29 -3.18 -2.10 -12.72
N THR A 30 -2.92 -3.24 -13.36
CA THR A 30 -3.31 -4.56 -12.84
C THR A 30 -2.61 -4.87 -11.52
N GLN A 31 -1.32 -4.56 -11.41
CA GLN A 31 -0.56 -4.75 -10.16
C GLN A 31 -1.11 -3.84 -9.05
N TYR A 32 -1.35 -2.56 -9.34
CA TYR A 32 -1.95 -1.63 -8.38
C TYR A 32 -3.33 -2.11 -7.91
N ARG A 33 -4.21 -2.53 -8.84
CA ARG A 33 -5.53 -3.09 -8.50
C ARG A 33 -5.44 -4.29 -7.58
N ARG A 34 -4.50 -5.21 -7.83
CA ARG A 34 -4.29 -6.37 -6.95
C ARG A 34 -3.81 -5.95 -5.56
N LYS A 35 -2.90 -4.97 -5.48
CA LYS A 35 -2.41 -4.44 -4.21
C LYS A 35 -3.48 -3.68 -3.41
N GLU A 36 -4.23 -2.80 -4.06
CA GLU A 36 -5.33 -2.04 -3.44
C GLU A 36 -6.42 -2.95 -2.87
N ASN A 37 -6.71 -4.08 -3.55
CA ASN A 37 -7.67 -5.08 -3.09
C ASN A 37 -7.07 -6.12 -2.12
N GLY A 38 -5.83 -5.93 -1.65
CA GLY A 38 -5.16 -6.81 -0.69
C GLY A 38 -4.78 -8.19 -1.22
N LYS A 39 -4.79 -8.40 -2.54
CA LYS A 39 -4.35 -9.67 -3.17
C LYS A 39 -2.83 -9.81 -3.22
N VAL A 40 -2.11 -8.68 -3.15
CA VAL A 40 -0.64 -8.60 -3.16
C VAL A 40 -0.24 -7.51 -2.16
N ARG A 41 0.85 -7.69 -1.43
CA ARG A 41 1.36 -6.67 -0.48
C ARG A 41 2.02 -5.50 -1.23
N PHE A 42 2.05 -4.31 -0.62
CA PHE A 42 2.90 -3.22 -1.08
C PHE A 42 4.34 -3.46 -0.60
N TYR A 43 5.31 -3.13 -1.45
CA TYR A 43 6.72 -3.09 -1.08
C TYR A 43 7.04 -1.81 -0.31
N ALA A 44 8.14 -1.79 0.44
CA ALA A 44 8.49 -0.66 1.31
C ALA A 44 8.68 0.66 0.53
N ASP A 45 9.27 0.60 -0.67
CA ASP A 45 9.44 1.76 -1.54
C ASP A 45 8.10 2.28 -2.09
N GLU A 46 7.18 1.38 -2.43
CA GLU A 46 5.81 1.75 -2.84
C GLU A 46 5.06 2.40 -1.68
N ILE A 47 5.17 1.87 -0.45
CA ILE A 47 4.57 2.48 0.75
C ILE A 47 5.14 3.88 0.98
N TYR A 48 6.46 4.05 0.83
CA TYR A 48 7.09 5.36 0.94
C TYR A 48 6.57 6.33 -0.12
N LYS A 49 6.45 5.92 -1.39
CA LYS A 49 5.86 6.76 -2.45
C LYS A 49 4.40 7.13 -2.13
N LEU A 50 3.58 6.19 -1.66
CA LEU A 50 2.20 6.48 -1.24
C LEU A 50 2.15 7.47 -0.08
N SER A 51 3.05 7.35 0.90
CA SER A 51 3.14 8.28 2.03
C SER A 51 3.40 9.71 1.55
N LYS A 52 4.25 9.88 0.54
CA LYS A 52 4.54 11.18 -0.09
C LYS A 52 3.39 11.68 -0.96
N LEU A 53 2.74 10.79 -1.71
CA LEU A 53 1.61 11.13 -2.57
C LEU A 53 0.42 11.68 -1.78
N TYR A 54 0.12 11.09 -0.62
CA TYR A 54 -1.04 11.45 0.20
C TYR A 54 -0.71 12.36 1.38
N ASP A 55 0.56 12.76 1.54
CA ASP A 55 1.06 13.52 2.69
C ASP A 55 0.65 12.92 4.05
N VAL A 56 0.82 11.60 4.18
CA VAL A 56 0.54 10.85 5.40
C VAL A 56 1.79 10.15 5.92
N PRO A 57 1.93 9.96 7.25
CA PRO A 57 3.00 9.15 7.79
C PRO A 57 2.95 7.69 7.30
N VAL A 58 4.12 7.05 7.12
CA VAL A 58 4.19 5.65 6.64
C VAL A 58 3.51 4.66 7.58
N ASN A 59 3.50 4.94 8.90
CA ASN A 59 2.96 4.04 9.92
C ASN A 59 1.46 3.77 9.73
N ILE A 60 0.71 4.65 9.05
CA ILE A 60 -0.72 4.45 8.80
C ILE A 60 -1.00 3.18 7.99
N PHE A 61 -0.03 2.72 7.19
CA PHE A 61 -0.14 1.54 6.35
C PHE A 61 0.12 0.23 7.12
N PHE A 62 0.45 0.33 8.42
CA PHE A 62 0.78 -0.80 9.29
C PHE A 62 -0.19 -0.82 10.48
N THR A 63 -0.78 -1.97 10.78
CA THR A 63 -1.83 -2.09 11.82
C THR A 63 -1.34 -2.56 13.19
N GLU A 64 -0.08 -3.01 13.32
CA GLU A 64 0.50 -3.71 14.49
C GLU A 64 -0.30 -4.98 14.92
N LYS A 65 0.23 -6.16 15.19
CA LYS A 65 1.58 -6.62 15.55
C LYS A 65 2.31 -7.22 14.34
N VAL A 66 3.54 -6.81 14.12
CA VAL A 66 4.45 -7.54 13.24
C VAL A 66 4.90 -8.79 14.01
N SER A 67 4.41 -9.96 13.63
CA SER A 67 4.99 -11.22 14.11
C SER A 67 6.38 -11.36 13.47
N PHE A 68 7.43 -11.57 14.27
CA PHE A 68 8.79 -11.83 13.76
C PHE A 68 8.85 -13.01 12.75
N GLY A 69 7.82 -13.87 12.73
CA GLY A 69 7.68 -14.96 11.75
C GLY A 69 7.27 -14.53 10.35
N ASP A 70 6.80 -13.29 10.13
CA ASP A 70 6.32 -12.80 8.83
C ASP A 70 7.42 -12.08 8.01
N THR A 71 8.57 -11.80 8.63
CA THR A 71 9.71 -11.10 8.00
C THR A 71 10.69 -12.02 7.28
N TYR A 72 10.53 -13.36 7.39
CA TYR A 72 11.34 -14.35 6.69
C TYR A 72 10.54 -15.05 5.58
N ASP A 73 10.96 -14.88 4.32
CA ASP A 73 10.49 -15.70 3.21
C ASP A 73 11.09 -17.11 3.32
N LYS A 74 10.23 -18.11 3.50
CA LYS A 74 10.61 -19.52 3.66
C LYS A 74 11.14 -20.17 2.37
N ASN A 75 11.13 -19.44 1.25
CA ASN A 75 11.63 -19.91 -0.05
C ASN A 75 13.08 -19.50 -0.36
N THR A 76 13.81 -18.93 0.60
CA THR A 76 15.26 -18.71 0.46
C THR A 76 16.01 -19.84 1.14
N THR A 77 16.03 -21.02 0.53
CA THR A 77 17.00 -22.12 0.76
C THR A 77 17.05 -22.97 -0.50
#